data_AF-X1INT4-F1
#
_entry.id   AF-X1INT4-F1
#
_cell.length_a   1.000
_cell.length_b   1.000
_cell.length_c   1.000
_cell.angle_alpha   90.00
_cell.angle_beta   90.00
_cell.angle_gamma   90.00
#
_symmetry.space_group_name_H-M   'P 1'
#
loop_
_entity.id
_entity.type
_entity.pdbx_description
1 polymer ?
#
loop_
_entity_poly.entity_id
_entity_poly.type
_entity_poly.pdbx_seq_one_letter_code
_entity_poly.pdbx_strand_id
1 'polypeptide(L)'
;MPLCNEIENGNFIRATDEKILEEERLLIEHLECHSNYVSDHITNLLQEIEGKLPQDKGKMLASIDRFQCLTPEERANFRIGRRVGIYTKLDDLYDVHRHEVVEQVTHKLSQGSNQVDDKVIYTLMEGFI
;
A
#
# COMPACT_ATOMS: atom_id res chain seq x y z
N MET A 1 15.09 -8.18 16.38
CA MET A 1 13.72 -8.68 16.12
C MET A 1 13.84 -9.99 15.35
N PRO A 2 13.24 -11.10 15.81
CA PRO A 2 13.47 -12.42 15.19
C PRO A 2 13.11 -12.46 13.70
N LEU A 3 12.02 -11.80 13.28
CA LEU A 3 11.62 -11.78 11.87
C LEU A 3 12.55 -10.95 10.97
N CYS A 4 13.15 -9.86 11.49
CA CYS A 4 14.17 -9.10 10.76
C CYS A 4 15.39 -9.96 10.45
N ASN A 5 15.83 -10.78 11.41
CA ASN A 5 16.96 -11.69 11.21
C ASN A 5 16.64 -12.75 10.14
N GLU A 6 15.41 -13.28 10.09
CA GLU A 6 15.00 -14.25 9.05
C GLU A 6 14.97 -13.62 7.65
N ILE A 7 14.63 -12.32 7.53
CA ILE A 7 14.73 -11.57 6.27
C ILE A 7 16.20 -11.44 5.84
N GLU A 8 17.08 -11.03 6.74
CA GLU A 8 18.52 -10.87 6.47
C GLU A 8 19.16 -12.20 6.06
N ASN A 9 18.75 -13.30 6.69
CA ASN A 9 19.23 -14.65 6.38
C ASN A 9 18.58 -15.26 5.12
N GLY A 10 17.58 -14.59 4.52
CA GLY A 10 16.87 -15.08 3.33
C GLY A 10 15.87 -16.21 3.60
N ASN A 11 15.59 -16.51 4.87
CA ASN A 11 14.63 -17.53 5.29
C ASN A 11 13.18 -17.02 5.26
N PHE A 12 12.99 -15.71 5.22
CA PHE A 12 11.69 -15.07 5.11
C PHE A 12 11.67 -14.06 3.96
N ILE A 13 10.73 -14.26 3.03
CA ILE A 13 10.49 -13.34 1.92
C ILE A 13 9.32 -12.45 2.30
N ARG A 14 9.58 -11.14 2.42
CA ARG A 14 8.54 -10.16 2.74
C ARG A 14 7.61 -9.96 1.54
N ALA A 15 6.30 -9.96 1.77
CA ALA A 15 5.31 -9.63 0.76
C ALA A 15 5.37 -8.14 0.40
N THR A 16 5.17 -7.84 -0.88
CA THR A 16 5.04 -6.47 -1.39
C THR A 16 3.66 -5.90 -1.07
N ASP A 17 3.51 -4.57 -1.13
CA ASP A 17 2.22 -3.92 -0.89
C ASP A 17 1.14 -4.43 -1.85
N GLU A 18 1.51 -4.66 -3.11
CA GLU A 18 0.61 -5.20 -4.13
C GLU A 18 0.21 -6.64 -3.80
N LYS A 19 1.16 -7.46 -3.29
CA LYS A 19 0.85 -8.83 -2.88
C LYS A 19 -0.06 -8.89 -1.66
N ILE A 20 0.17 -8.01 -0.69
CA ILE A 20 -0.70 -7.88 0.49
C ILE A 20 -2.12 -7.49 0.06
N LEU A 21 -2.28 -6.56 -0.88
CA LEU A 21 -3.60 -6.19 -1.41
C LEU A 21 -4.30 -7.35 -2.14
N GLU A 22 -3.57 -8.19 -2.86
CA GLU A 22 -4.13 -9.41 -3.47
C GLU A 22 -4.68 -10.37 -2.39
N GLU A 23 -3.94 -10.53 -1.29
CA GLU A 23 -4.34 -11.40 -0.18
C GLU A 23 -5.54 -10.81 0.59
N GLU A 24 -5.56 -9.51 0.85
CA GLU A 24 -6.70 -8.80 1.45
C GLU A 24 -7.95 -8.94 0.58
N ARG A 25 -7.82 -8.78 -0.74
CA ARG A 25 -8.92 -9.00 -1.68
C ARG A 25 -9.48 -10.40 -1.51
N LEU A 26 -8.63 -11.42 -1.57
CA LEU A 26 -9.03 -12.82 -1.48
C LEU A 26 -9.74 -13.11 -0.16
N LEU A 27 -9.21 -12.57 0.96
CA LEU A 27 -9.83 -12.68 2.27
C LEU A 27 -11.23 -12.06 2.26
N ILE A 28 -11.37 -10.81 1.84
CA ILE A 28 -12.65 -10.07 1.84
C ILE A 28 -13.67 -10.75 0.94
N GLU A 29 -13.27 -11.24 -0.24
CA GLU A 29 -14.13 -11.98 -1.17
C GLU A 29 -14.77 -13.21 -0.54
N HIS A 30 -14.03 -13.94 0.31
CA HIS A 30 -14.50 -15.18 0.95
C HIS A 30 -14.99 -14.98 2.38
N LEU A 31 -14.84 -13.78 2.95
CA LEU A 31 -15.28 -13.50 4.30
C LEU A 31 -16.81 -13.31 4.33
N GLU A 32 -17.48 -14.25 4.98
CA GLU A 32 -18.94 -14.29 5.18
C GLU A 32 -19.26 -14.21 6.68
N CYS A 33 -19.38 -13.00 7.20
CA CYS A 33 -19.69 -12.78 8.62
C CYS A 33 -20.41 -11.44 8.85
N HIS A 34 -20.88 -11.25 10.08
CA HIS A 34 -21.46 -9.99 10.55
C HIS A 34 -20.51 -9.36 11.58
N SER A 35 -19.55 -8.58 11.09
CA SER A 35 -18.52 -7.94 11.92
C SER A 35 -18.04 -6.63 11.27
N ASN A 36 -17.19 -5.88 11.97
CA ASN A 36 -16.44 -4.77 11.38
C ASN A 36 -15.07 -5.27 10.91
N TYR A 37 -14.72 -4.98 9.66
CA TYR A 37 -13.37 -5.09 9.11
C TYR A 37 -12.67 -3.75 9.32
N VAL A 38 -11.47 -3.77 9.91
CA VAL A 38 -10.77 -2.55 10.36
C VAL A 38 -9.37 -2.53 9.76
N SER A 39 -8.98 -1.37 9.22
CA SER A 39 -7.63 -1.07 8.70
C SER A 39 -6.99 0.03 9.57
N ASP A 40 -6.74 -0.28 10.84
CA ASP A 40 -6.35 0.69 11.89
C ASP A 40 -4.85 1.00 11.94
N HIS A 41 -4.03 0.39 11.07
CA HIS A 41 -2.60 0.64 11.03
C HIS A 41 -2.23 1.64 9.94
N ILE A 42 -1.45 2.66 10.31
CA ILE A 42 -1.03 3.72 9.37
C ILE A 42 -0.25 3.20 8.16
N THR A 43 0.37 2.03 8.31
CA THR A 43 1.17 1.37 7.27
C THR A 43 0.34 0.60 6.26
N ASN A 44 -0.97 0.38 6.48
CA ASN A 44 -1.80 -0.28 5.48
C ASN A 44 -1.87 0.58 4.22
N LEU A 45 -1.72 -0.05 3.05
CA LEU A 45 -1.58 0.70 1.80
C LEU A 45 -2.86 1.50 1.49
N LEU A 46 -4.01 0.83 1.56
CA LEU A 46 -5.35 1.41 1.39
C LEU A 46 -6.06 1.41 2.75
N GLN A 47 -6.20 2.60 3.34
CA GLN A 47 -6.93 2.75 4.62
C GLN A 47 -8.44 2.61 4.41
N GLU A 48 -8.91 2.78 3.18
CA GLU A 48 -10.32 2.69 2.79
C GLU A 48 -10.88 1.26 2.82
N ILE A 49 -10.02 0.25 3.02
CA ILE A 49 -10.41 -1.14 3.21
C ILE A 49 -10.88 -1.32 4.67
N GLU A 50 -11.98 -0.66 5.00
CA GLU A 50 -12.64 -0.76 6.30
C GLU A 50 -14.16 -0.61 6.15
N GLY A 51 -14.90 -1.25 7.04
CA GLY A 51 -16.36 -1.15 7.06
C GLY A 51 -17.05 -2.34 7.70
N LYS A 52 -18.38 -2.31 7.69
CA LYS A 52 -19.21 -3.35 8.27
C LYS A 52 -19.54 -4.43 7.25
N LEU A 53 -19.28 -5.69 7.58
CA LEU A 53 -19.65 -6.85 6.77
C LEU A 53 -21.07 -7.32 7.11
N PRO A 54 -21.88 -7.71 6.10
CA PRO A 54 -21.56 -7.73 4.66
C PRO A 54 -21.79 -6.39 3.91
N GLN A 55 -22.31 -5.35 4.58
CA GLN A 55 -22.82 -4.12 3.93
C GLN A 55 -21.77 -3.38 3.09
N ASP A 56 -20.56 -3.21 3.62
CA ASP A 56 -19.49 -2.43 3.01
C ASP A 56 -18.50 -3.30 2.21
N LYS A 57 -18.75 -4.62 2.09
CA LYS A 57 -17.89 -5.55 1.35
C LYS A 57 -17.61 -5.06 -0.08
N GLY A 58 -18.66 -4.63 -0.78
CA GLY A 58 -18.53 -4.10 -2.14
C GLY A 58 -17.70 -2.82 -2.22
N LYS A 59 -17.79 -1.94 -1.20
CA LYS A 59 -16.99 -0.72 -1.12
C LYS A 59 -15.50 -1.04 -0.93
N MET A 60 -15.17 -1.97 -0.03
CA MET A 60 -13.79 -2.38 0.22
C MET A 60 -13.16 -2.99 -1.05
N LEU A 61 -13.87 -3.90 -1.73
CA LEU A 61 -13.40 -4.49 -2.98
C LEU A 61 -13.24 -3.44 -4.09
N ALA A 62 -14.16 -2.47 -4.19
CA ALA A 62 -14.06 -1.39 -5.17
C ALA A 62 -12.82 -0.50 -4.93
N SER A 63 -12.42 -0.26 -3.68
CA SER A 63 -11.17 0.46 -3.38
C SER A 63 -9.94 -0.30 -3.90
N ILE A 64 -9.93 -1.62 -3.74
CA ILE A 64 -8.86 -2.48 -4.27
C ILE A 64 -8.86 -2.46 -5.80
N ASP A 65 -10.03 -2.62 -6.43
CA ASP A 65 -10.20 -2.56 -7.89
C ASP A 65 -9.66 -1.24 -8.46
N ARG A 66 -10.02 -0.11 -7.84
CA ARG A 66 -9.55 1.22 -8.26
C ARG A 66 -8.03 1.32 -8.26
N PHE A 67 -7.36 0.82 -7.22
CA PHE A 67 -5.90 0.81 -7.16
C PHE A 67 -5.30 -0.14 -8.20
N GLN A 68 -5.86 -1.34 -8.38
CA GLN A 68 -5.36 -2.33 -9.35
C GLN A 68 -5.55 -1.87 -10.80
N CYS A 69 -6.53 -1.03 -11.09
CA CYS A 69 -6.75 -0.41 -12.40
C CYS A 69 -5.76 0.72 -12.74
N LEU A 70 -5.00 1.24 -11.78
CA LEU A 70 -4.00 2.27 -12.03
C LEU A 70 -2.88 1.76 -12.95
N THR A 71 -2.26 2.66 -13.69
CA THR A 71 -1.04 2.34 -14.44
C THR A 71 0.10 1.96 -13.48
N PRO A 72 1.13 1.21 -13.94
CA PRO A 72 2.28 0.89 -13.09
C PRO A 72 2.97 2.12 -12.47
N GLU A 73 3.01 3.24 -13.21
CA GLU A 73 3.60 4.50 -12.75
C GLU A 73 2.76 5.14 -11.63
N GLU A 74 1.43 5.19 -11.80
CA GLU A 74 0.53 5.69 -10.76
C GLU A 74 0.53 4.80 -9.51
N ARG A 75 0.60 3.47 -9.66
CA ARG A 75 0.73 2.55 -8.52
C ARG A 75 2.02 2.80 -7.76
N ALA A 76 3.14 2.96 -8.46
CA ALA A 76 4.43 3.28 -7.85
C ALA A 76 4.39 4.63 -7.13
N ASN A 77 3.83 5.67 -7.76
CA ASN A 77 3.62 6.97 -7.15
C ASN A 77 2.79 6.84 -5.86
N PHE A 78 1.63 6.19 -5.92
CA PHE A 78 0.77 6.01 -4.75
C PHE A 78 1.49 5.32 -3.59
N ARG A 79 2.17 4.19 -3.86
CA ARG A 79 2.90 3.42 -2.86
C ARG A 79 3.96 4.26 -2.17
N ILE A 80 4.79 4.97 -2.94
CA ILE A 80 5.84 5.84 -2.40
C ILE A 80 5.21 6.97 -1.60
N GLY A 81 4.19 7.64 -2.14
CA GLY A 81 3.49 8.72 -1.45
C GLY A 81 2.88 8.30 -0.11
N ARG A 82 2.35 7.07 -0.01
CA ARG A 82 1.91 6.49 1.27
C ARG A 82 3.09 6.25 2.22
N ARG A 83 4.22 5.74 1.72
CA ARG A 83 5.40 5.42 2.55
C ARG A 83 6.12 6.65 3.09
N VAL A 84 6.07 7.77 2.37
CA VAL A 84 6.64 9.05 2.84
C VAL A 84 5.61 9.97 3.52
N GLY A 85 4.39 9.49 3.73
CA GLY A 85 3.32 10.24 4.42
C GLY A 85 2.73 11.39 3.63
N ILE A 86 2.99 11.49 2.32
CA ILE A 86 2.37 12.50 1.45
C ILE A 86 0.92 12.13 1.15
N TYR A 87 0.58 10.84 1.02
CA TYR A 87 -0.79 10.37 0.78
C TYR A 87 -1.40 9.69 2.00
N THR A 88 -2.72 9.77 2.09
CA THR A 88 -3.55 9.09 3.10
C THR A 88 -4.57 8.18 2.44
N LYS A 89 -5.16 8.63 1.32
CA LYS A 89 -6.21 7.93 0.57
C LYS A 89 -5.93 7.94 -0.93
N LEU A 90 -6.52 7.02 -1.67
CA LEU A 90 -6.33 6.87 -3.11
C LEU A 90 -6.68 8.14 -3.90
N ASP A 91 -7.69 8.89 -3.46
CA ASP A 91 -8.08 10.16 -4.08
C ASP A 91 -7.00 11.23 -4.03
N ASP A 92 -6.00 11.09 -3.14
CA ASP A 92 -4.90 12.04 -3.05
C ASP A 92 -4.00 12.03 -4.30
N LEU A 93 -4.07 10.98 -5.13
CA LEU A 93 -3.42 10.94 -6.45
C LEU A 93 -3.88 12.05 -7.39
N TYR A 94 -5.12 12.53 -7.22
CA TYR A 94 -5.67 13.57 -8.08
C TYR A 94 -5.26 14.98 -7.65
N ASP A 95 -4.58 15.12 -6.51
CA ASP A 95 -3.95 16.38 -6.11
C ASP A 95 -2.63 16.54 -6.87
N VAL A 96 -2.66 17.37 -7.91
CA VAL A 96 -1.51 17.62 -8.80
C VAL A 96 -0.27 18.04 -8.02
N HIS A 97 -0.42 18.85 -6.96
CA HIS A 97 0.73 19.32 -6.20
C HIS A 97 1.35 18.18 -5.40
N ARG A 98 0.54 17.37 -4.70
CA ARG A 98 1.04 16.21 -3.96
C ARG A 98 1.65 15.18 -4.91
N HIS A 99 1.05 14.99 -6.09
CA HIS A 99 1.57 14.12 -7.13
C HIS A 99 2.98 14.51 -7.58
N GLU A 100 3.19 15.78 -7.91
CA GLU A 100 4.49 16.31 -8.29
C GLU A 100 5.54 16.17 -7.17
N VAL A 101 5.14 16.39 -5.91
CA VAL A 101 6.07 16.19 -4.77
C VAL A 101 6.50 14.73 -4.68
N VAL A 102 5.57 13.79 -4.84
CA VAL A 102 5.90 12.35 -4.82
C VAL A 102 6.81 11.99 -5.99
N GLU A 103 6.57 12.49 -7.20
CA GLU A 103 7.46 12.25 -8.35
C GLU A 103 8.89 12.73 -8.09
N GLN A 104 9.05 13.92 -7.49
CA GLN A 104 10.36 14.44 -7.11
C GLN A 104 11.06 13.56 -6.07
N VAL A 105 10.31 13.01 -5.12
CA VAL A 105 10.83 12.07 -4.12
C VAL A 105 11.24 10.76 -4.79
N THR A 106 10.37 10.20 -5.65
CA THR A 106 10.65 8.99 -6.43
C THR A 106 11.93 9.12 -7.23
N HIS A 107 12.09 10.21 -7.99
CA HIS A 107 13.29 10.47 -8.79
C HIS A 107 14.57 10.56 -7.96
N LYS A 108 14.50 11.10 -6.73
CA LYS A 108 15.64 11.15 -5.81
C LYS A 108 15.99 9.76 -5.27
N LEU A 109 14.98 8.95 -4.93
CA LEU A 109 15.15 7.61 -4.37
C LEU A 109 15.68 6.61 -5.40
N SER A 110 15.26 6.75 -6.65
CA SER A 110 15.62 5.84 -7.74
C SER A 110 16.97 6.12 -8.40
N GLN A 111 17.73 7.10 -7.89
CA GLN A 111 19.01 7.56 -8.45
C GLN A 111 18.95 7.85 -9.97
N GLY A 112 17.79 8.30 -10.47
CA GLY A 112 17.56 8.60 -11.90
C GLY A 112 17.08 7.43 -12.76
N SER A 113 16.86 6.24 -12.19
CA SER A 113 16.03 5.19 -12.83
C SER A 113 14.54 5.47 -12.57
N ASN A 114 13.59 5.05 -13.40
CA ASN A 114 12.16 5.27 -13.10
C ASN A 114 11.56 4.16 -12.20
N GLN A 115 12.39 3.38 -11.51
CA GLN A 115 11.94 2.31 -10.62
C GLN A 115 12.67 2.39 -9.27
N VAL A 116 11.89 2.26 -8.20
CA VAL A 116 12.40 2.18 -6.83
C VAL A 116 12.31 0.72 -6.38
N ASP A 117 13.40 0.16 -5.88
CA ASP A 117 13.42 -1.19 -5.30
C ASP A 117 12.48 -1.25 -4.09
N ASP A 118 11.67 -2.31 -3.99
CA ASP A 118 10.79 -2.57 -2.85
C ASP A 118 11.56 -2.51 -1.52
N LYS A 119 12.84 -2.91 -1.48
CA LYS A 119 13.70 -2.75 -0.31
C LYS A 119 13.81 -1.31 0.17
N VAL A 120 13.98 -0.37 -0.75
CA VAL A 120 14.05 1.06 -0.44
C VAL A 120 12.69 1.54 0.07
N ILE A 121 11.60 1.10 -0.55
CA ILE A 121 10.23 1.42 -0.12
C ILE A 121 10.00 0.96 1.33
N TYR A 122 10.48 -0.23 1.72
CA TYR A 122 10.36 -0.71 3.10
C TYR A 122 11.17 0.12 4.09
N THR A 123 12.39 0.55 3.75
CA THR A 123 13.19 1.38 4.65
C THR A 123 12.50 2.70 4.99
N LEU A 124 11.71 3.26 4.07
CA LEU A 124 10.88 4.45 4.35
C LEU A 124 9.83 4.20 5.45
N MET A 125 9.42 2.94 5.64
CA MET A 125 8.44 2.55 6.65
C MET A 125 9.04 2.35 8.04
N GLU A 126 10.37 2.24 8.19
CA GLU A 126 11.00 1.98 9.48
C GLU A 126 10.73 3.08 10.52
N GLY A 127 10.45 4.31 10.08
CA GLY A 127 10.05 5.39 10.99
C GLY A 127 8.65 5.25 11.61
N PHE A 128 7.84 4.29 11.14
CA PHE A 128 6.47 4.05 11.62
C PHE A 128 6.33 2.77 12.47
N ILE A 129 7.42 2.01 12.68
CA ILE A 129 7.45 0.69 13.35
C ILE A 129 8.27 0.77 14.64
#